data_AF-A0A2A2T4W5-F1
#
_entry.id   AF-A0A2A2T4W5-F1
#
_cell.length_a   1.000
_cell.length_b   1.000
_cell.length_c   1.000
_cell.angle_alpha   90.00
_cell.angle_beta   90.00
_cell.angle_gamma   90.00
#
_symmetry.space_group_name_H-M   'P 1'
#
loop_
_entity.id
_entity.type
_entity.pdbx_description
1 polymer ?
#
loop_
_entity_poly.entity_id
_entity_poly.type
_entity_poly.pdbx_seq_one_letter_code
_entity_poly.pdbx_strand_id
1 'polypeptide(L)' 'MKQRPMHIMRPVKREVLSARQYQKLAQTQPHLIERSRFIPPSIGSPGFGRFDVVYSVPMLRPQSA' A
#
# COMPACT_ATOMS: atom_id res chain seq x y z
N MET A 1 -18.29 -4.61 -30.08
CA MET A 1 -17.33 -5.16 -29.10
C MET A 1 -16.76 -4.01 -28.29
N LYS A 2 -17.00 -3.94 -26.97
CA LYS A 2 -16.35 -2.94 -26.09
C LYS A 2 -14.96 -3.46 -25.73
N GLN A 3 -13.90 -2.75 -26.11
CA GLN A 3 -12.54 -3.10 -25.71
C GLN A 3 -12.42 -2.98 -24.19
N ARG A 4 -11.89 -4.02 -23.54
CA ARG A 4 -11.56 -3.96 -22.12
C ARG A 4 -10.28 -3.12 -21.97
N PRO A 5 -10.25 -2.11 -21.08
CA PRO A 5 -9.04 -1.34 -20.86
C PRO A 5 -7.94 -2.28 -20.36
N MET A 6 -6.78 -2.25 -21.02
CA MET A 6 -5.61 -3.00 -20.60
C MET A 6 -5.03 -2.30 -19.37
N HIS A 7 -5.02 -2.99 -18.22
CA HIS A 7 -4.42 -2.46 -17.00
C HIS A 7 -2.98 -2.94 -16.88
N ILE A 8 -2.03 -2.02 -17.04
CA ILE A 8 -0.61 -2.31 -16.81
C ILE A 8 -0.42 -2.45 -15.30
N MET A 9 0.10 -3.61 -14.89
CA MET A 9 0.43 -3.91 -13.50
C MET A 9 1.94 -3.81 -13.33
N ARG A 10 2.40 -3.20 -12.24
CA ARG A 10 3.82 -3.13 -11.88
C ARG A 10 4.09 -3.77 -10.52
N PRO A 11 5.23 -4.46 -10.34
CA PRO A 11 5.66 -4.91 -9.03
C PRO A 11 6.08 -3.71 -8.17
N VAL A 12 5.59 -3.65 -6.93
CA VAL A 12 5.88 -2.61 -5.95
C VAL A 12 6.43 -3.26 -4.68
N LYS A 13 7.71 -2.98 -4.38
CA LYS A 13 8.39 -3.50 -3.17
C LYS A 13 8.15 -2.62 -1.94
N ARG A 14 7.87 -1.32 -2.14
CA ARG A 14 7.65 -0.36 -1.05
C ARG A 14 6.55 0.62 -1.42
N GLU A 15 5.62 0.88 -0.50
CA GLU A 15 4.59 1.90 -0.67
C GLU A 15 4.11 2.48 0.65
N VAL A 16 3.43 3.62 0.58
CA VAL A 16 2.83 4.27 1.75
C VAL A 16 1.35 3.96 1.83
N LEU A 17 0.96 3.18 2.83
CA LEU A 17 -0.42 2.80 3.11
C LEU A 17 -1.08 3.77 4.08
N SER A 18 -2.40 3.95 3.95
CA SER A 18 -3.21 4.53 5.03
C SER A 18 -3.28 3.59 6.22
N ALA A 19 -3.63 4.10 7.40
CA ALA A 19 -3.81 3.29 8.60
C ALA A 19 -4.76 2.09 8.39
N ARG A 20 -5.88 2.30 7.68
CA ARG A 20 -6.85 1.23 7.37
C ARG A 20 -6.27 0.16 6.43
N GLN A 21 -5.52 0.57 5.42
CA GLN A 21 -4.87 -0.36 4.49
C GLN A 21 -3.79 -1.17 5.21
N TYR A 22 -2.97 -0.52 6.05
CA TYR A 22 -1.97 -1.20 6.87
C TYR A 22 -2.61 -2.19 7.84
N GLN A 23 -3.66 -1.78 8.56
CA GLN A 23 -4.39 -2.65 9.47
C GLN A 23 -4.91 -3.90 8.75
N LYS A 24 -5.53 -3.73 7.58
CA LYS A 24 -6.00 -4.86 6.77
C LYS A 24 -4.84 -5.78 6.37
N LEU A 25 -3.72 -5.22 5.92
CA LEU A 25 -2.53 -5.99 5.54
C LEU A 25 -1.97 -6.78 6.72
N ALA A 26 -1.79 -6.12 7.86
CA ALA A 26 -1.25 -6.72 9.08
C ALA A 26 -2.16 -7.82 9.64
N GLN A 27 -3.48 -7.69 9.49
CA GLN A 27 -4.45 -8.70 9.94
C GLN A 27 -4.55 -9.89 8.99
N THR A 28 -4.50 -9.66 7.68
CA THR A 28 -4.79 -10.71 6.69
C THR A 28 -3.53 -11.40 6.17
N GLN A 29 -2.42 -10.67 6.02
CA GLN A 29 -1.20 -11.15 5.36
C GLN A 29 0.05 -10.55 6.05
N PRO A 30 0.25 -10.76 7.37
CA PRO A 30 1.37 -10.16 8.10
C PRO A 30 2.74 -10.58 7.57
N HIS A 31 2.87 -11.81 7.05
CA HIS A 31 4.10 -12.34 6.45
C HIS A 31 4.56 -11.57 5.20
N LEU A 32 3.69 -10.76 4.59
CA LEU A 32 4.07 -9.88 3.49
C LEU A 32 4.79 -8.63 3.95
N ILE A 33 4.76 -8.28 5.24
CA ILE A 33 5.43 -7.08 5.77
C ILE A 33 6.85 -7.47 6.17
N GLU A 34 7.84 -7.04 5.39
CA GLU A 34 9.25 -7.17 5.74
C GLU A 34 9.64 -6.11 6.78
N ARG A 35 9.18 -4.87 6.56
CA ARG A 35 9.40 -3.74 7.46
C ARG A 35 8.25 -2.75 7.35
N SER A 36 7.92 -2.11 8.45
CA SER A 36 7.03 -0.95 8.45
C SER A 36 7.59 0.20 9.28
N ARG A 37 7.27 1.43 8.88
CA ARG A 37 7.54 2.64 9.65
C ARG A 37 6.28 3.48 9.71
N PHE A 38 5.88 3.84 10.94
CA PHE A 38 4.80 4.79 11.14
C PHE A 38 5.22 6.20 10.71
N ILE A 39 4.36 6.85 9.94
CA ILE A 39 4.47 8.25 9.55
C ILE A 39 3.33 8.98 10.28
N PRO A 40 3.65 9.77 11.32
CA PRO A 40 2.63 10.51 12.05
C PRO A 40 1.94 11.51 11.12
N PRO A 41 0.64 11.78 11.32
CA PRO A 41 -0.03 12.86 10.61
C PRO A 41 0.52 14.21 11.07
N SER A 42 0.45 15.22 10.21
CA SER A 42 0.71 16.60 10.62
C SER A 42 -0.48 17.12 11.44
N ILE A 43 -0.20 17.98 12.43
CA ILE A 43 -1.24 18.63 13.23
C ILE A 43 -2.19 19.38 12.27
N GLY A 44 -3.50 19.21 12.49
CA GLY A 44 -4.55 19.79 11.62
C GLY A 44 -4.86 18.99 10.34
N SER A 45 -4.14 17.90 10.08
CA SER A 45 -4.43 17.01 8.95
C SER A 45 -5.45 15.93 9.33
N PRO A 46 -6.38 15.55 8.44
CA PRO A 46 -7.32 14.46 8.72
C PRO A 46 -6.63 13.08 8.74
N GLY A 47 -7.16 12.17 9.57
CA GLY A 47 -6.74 10.76 9.63
C GLY A 47 -5.73 10.44 10.75
N PHE A 48 -5.29 9.17 10.80
CA PHE A 48 -4.46 8.61 11.88
C PHE A 48 -2.99 8.40 11.48
N GLY A 49 -2.52 9.13 10.46
CA GLY A 49 -1.21 8.92 9.86
C GLY A 49 -1.18 7.81 8.82
N ARG A 50 0.03 7.44 8.42
CA ARG A 50 0.31 6.50 7.33
C ARG A 50 1.44 5.55 7.72
N PHE A 51 1.64 4.52 6.92
CA PHE A 51 2.67 3.52 7.13
C PHE A 51 3.47 3.36 5.85
N ASP A 52 4.77 3.62 5.93
CA ASP A 52 5.72 3.25 4.89
C ASP A 52 6.06 1.77 5.08
N VAL A 53 5.65 0.95 4.11
CA VAL A 53 5.72 -0.51 4.17
C VAL A 53 6.66 -1.02 3.10
N VAL A 54 7.60 -1.87 3.50
CA VAL A 54 8.42 -2.69 2.61
C VAL A 54 7.85 -4.11 2.64
N TYR A 55 7.53 -4.63 1.46
CA TYR A 55 6.98 -5.97 1.32
C TYR A 55 8.08 -7.03 1.24
N SER A 56 7.88 -8.22 1.78
CA SER A 56 8.82 -9.35 1.63
C SER A 56 8.91 -9.80 0.16
N VAL A 57 7.78 -9.81 -0.55
CA VAL A 57 7.69 -10.05 -2.00
C VAL A 57 7.00 -8.86 -2.68
N PRO A 58 7.48 -8.36 -3.84
CA PRO A 58 6.83 -7.25 -4.52
C PRO A 58 5.34 -7.52 -4.82
N MET A 59 4.48 -6.56 -4.47
CA MET A 59 3.05 -6.64 -4.75
C MET A 59 2.72 -6.09 -6.13
N LEU A 60 1.87 -6.76 -6.89
CA LEU A 60 1.37 -6.22 -8.14
C LEU A 60 0.37 -5.09 -7.86
N ARG A 61 0.67 -3.90 -8.37
CA ARG A 61 -0.21 -2.72 -8.29
C ARG A 61 -0.54 -2.20 -9.69
N PRO A 62 -1.74 -1.66 -9.92
CA PRO A 62 -2.01 -0.91 -11.14
C PRO A 62 -1.00 0.22 -11.29
N GLN A 63 -0.48 0.41 -12.49
CA GLN A 63 0.29 1.59 -12.83
C GLN A 63 -0.66 2.79 -12.79
N SER A 64 -0.48 3.67 -11.81
CA SER A 64 -1.13 4.97 -11.82
C SER A 64 -0.67 5.71 -13.08
N ALA A 65 -1.63 6.11 -13.92
CA ALA A 65 -1.40 6.98 -15.07
C ALA A 65 -0.95 8.37 -14.62
#